data_AF-A0A7J2U7R8-F1
#
_entry.id   AF-A0A7J2U7R8-F1
#
_cell.length_a   1.000
_cell.length_b   1.000
_cell.length_c   1.000
_cell.angle_alpha   90.00
_cell.angle_beta   90.00
_cell.angle_gamma   90.00
#
_symmetry.space_group_name_H-M   'P 1'
#
loop_
_entity.id
_entity.type
_entity.pdbx_description
1 polymer ?
#
loop_
_entity_poly.entity_id
_entity_poly.type
_entity_poly.pdbx_seq_one_letter_code
_entity_poly.pdbx_strand_id
1 'polypeptide(L)'
;MEKASMVNFNFIQRGLEDIKNCDILVAYMPKLSAGTCMELFYAKHMGKRTICICRIKNPSPWIVAHSDKMISRIDELRNIL
;
A
#
# COMPACT_ATOMS: atom_id res chain seq x y z
N MET A 1 -15.69 21.45 -17.49
CA MET A 1 -15.45 20.92 -16.13
C MET A 1 -16.60 19.99 -15.78
N GLU A 2 -16.51 18.70 -16.12
CA GLU A 2 -17.63 17.77 -15.94
C GLU A 2 -17.11 16.32 -15.88
N LYS A 3 -16.15 16.04 -14.98
CA LYS A 3 -15.69 14.67 -14.70
C LYS A 3 -15.63 14.32 -13.20
N ALA A 4 -15.77 15.30 -12.32
CA ALA A 4 -15.70 15.08 -10.87
C ALA A 4 -16.97 14.44 -10.29
N SER A 5 -18.11 14.51 -10.99
CA SER A 5 -19.42 14.05 -10.52
C SER A 5 -19.62 12.53 -10.49
N MET A 6 -18.64 11.73 -10.95
CA MET A 6 -18.67 10.25 -10.92
C MET A 6 -17.62 9.62 -9.98
N VAL A 7 -16.74 10.40 -9.34
CA VAL A 7 -15.69 9.86 -8.47
C VAL A 7 -16.22 9.79 -7.04
N ASN A 8 -16.53 8.57 -6.58
CA ASN A 8 -16.97 8.36 -5.21
C ASN A 8 -15.77 8.39 -4.25
N PHE A 9 -15.49 9.57 -3.69
CA PHE A 9 -14.40 9.78 -2.73
C PHE A 9 -14.54 8.99 -1.42
N ASN A 10 -15.73 8.44 -1.12
CA ASN A 10 -15.95 7.66 0.10
C ASN A 10 -15.08 6.39 0.15
N PHE A 11 -14.68 5.84 -0.99
CA PHE A 11 -13.77 4.69 -1.03
C PHE A 11 -12.37 5.03 -0.48
N ILE A 12 -11.88 6.25 -0.72
CA ILE A 12 -10.60 6.70 -0.20
C ILE A 12 -10.69 6.80 1.33
N GLN A 13 -11.73 7.47 1.84
CA GLN A 13 -11.90 7.63 3.28
C GLN A 13 -12.03 6.28 3.99
N ARG A 14 -12.79 5.34 3.43
CA ARG A 14 -12.93 3.99 3.98
C ARG A 14 -11.59 3.24 4.00
N GLY A 15 -10.82 3.27 2.90
CA GLY A 15 -9.50 2.65 2.85
C GLY A 15 -8.53 3.23 3.90
N LEU A 16 -8.53 4.55 4.10
CA LEU A 16 -7.72 5.17 5.15
C LEU A 16 -8.18 4.76 6.56
N GLU A 17 -9.48 4.63 6.78
CA GLU A 17 -10.02 4.17 8.06
C GLU A 17 -9.67 2.71 8.34
N ASP A 18 -9.72 1.84 7.34
CA ASP A 18 -9.30 0.44 7.45
C ASP A 18 -7.80 0.35 7.81
N ILE A 19 -6.96 1.22 7.23
CA ILE A 19 -5.52 1.29 7.57
C ILE A 19 -5.30 1.71 9.03
N LYS A 20 -6.10 2.64 9.56
CA LYS A 20 -5.98 3.02 10.98
C LYS A 20 -6.33 1.86 11.91
N ASN A 21 -7.28 1.02 11.50
CA ASN A 21 -7.83 -0.06 12.29
C ASN A 21 -7.14 -1.42 12.08
N CYS A 22 -6.11 -1.51 11.23
CA CYS A 22 -5.29 -2.72 11.06
C CYS A 22 -4.00 -2.68 11.89
N ASP A 23 -3.39 -3.85 12.10
CA ASP A 23 -2.05 -3.98 12.68
C ASP A 23 -0.94 -3.92 11.62
N ILE A 24 -1.22 -4.53 10.46
CA ILE A 24 -0.26 -4.72 9.36
C ILE A 24 -0.94 -4.35 8.03
N LEU A 25 -0.26 -3.56 7.21
CA LEU A 25 -0.64 -3.34 5.82
C LEU A 25 0.20 -4.24 4.91
N VAL A 26 -0.47 -5.10 4.15
CA VAL A 26 0.17 -5.91 3.09
C VAL A 26 -0.23 -5.36 1.73
N ALA A 27 0.74 -4.76 1.02
CA ALA A 27 0.54 -4.20 -0.31
C ALA A 27 1.03 -5.18 -1.39
N TYR A 28 0.14 -5.64 -2.27
CA TYR A 28 0.53 -6.40 -3.46
C TYR A 28 0.74 -5.45 -4.63
N MET A 29 2.00 -5.27 -5.04
CA MET A 29 2.43 -4.28 -6.04
C MET A 29 3.17 -4.98 -7.21
N PRO A 30 2.46 -5.72 -8.08
CA PRO A 30 3.08 -6.33 -9.26
C PRO A 30 3.38 -5.30 -10.37
N LYS A 31 2.67 -4.17 -10.36
CA LYS A 31 2.85 -3.01 -11.24
C LYS A 31 2.66 -1.75 -10.40
N LEU A 32 3.19 -0.61 -10.86
CA LEU A 32 3.07 0.65 -10.15
C LEU A 32 1.59 1.04 -10.01
N SER A 33 1.17 1.39 -8.78
CA SER A 33 -0.17 1.85 -8.44
C SER A 33 -0.08 3.11 -7.59
N ALA A 34 -0.61 4.21 -8.09
CA ALA A 34 -0.62 5.48 -7.36
C ALA A 34 -1.41 5.35 -6.04
N GLY A 35 -2.59 4.73 -6.07
CA GLY A 35 -3.42 4.52 -4.88
C GLY A 35 -2.70 3.67 -3.83
N THR A 36 -2.10 2.56 -4.24
CA THR A 36 -1.37 1.68 -3.32
C THR A 36 -0.12 2.35 -2.75
N CYS A 37 0.56 3.22 -3.52
CA CYS A 37 1.64 4.05 -2.98
C CYS A 37 1.14 5.03 -1.90
N MET A 38 -0.03 5.64 -2.09
CA MET A 38 -0.65 6.52 -1.09
C MET A 38 -1.05 5.75 0.18
N GLU A 39 -1.62 4.56 0.03
CA GLU A 39 -1.99 3.68 1.14
C GLU A 39 -0.75 3.22 1.92
N LEU A 40 0.32 2.83 1.21
CA LEU A 40 1.60 2.42 1.80
C LEU A 40 2.26 3.57 2.58
N PHE A 41 2.30 4.77 1.98
CA PHE A 41 2.79 5.98 2.61
C PHE A 41 2.01 6.31 3.89
N TYR A 42 0.69 6.25 3.80
CA TYR A 42 -0.21 6.56 4.92
C TYR A 42 -0.04 5.54 6.06
N ALA A 43 -0.01 4.24 5.76
CA ALA A 43 0.18 3.19 6.75
C ALA A 43 1.50 3.37 7.52
N LYS A 44 2.59 3.65 6.80
CA LYS A 44 3.90 3.91 7.42
C LYS A 44 3.86 5.12 8.36
N HIS A 45 3.18 6.20 7.96
CA HIS A 45 3.01 7.39 8.81
C HIS A 45 2.13 7.15 10.03
N MET A 46 1.16 6.25 9.93
CA MET A 46 0.33 5.81 11.06
C MET A 46 1.03 4.81 11.98
N GLY A 47 2.33 4.55 11.77
CA GLY A 47 3.12 3.62 12.57
C GLY A 47 2.76 2.13 12.36
N LYS A 48 2.04 1.81 11.27
CA LYS A 48 1.66 0.44 10.95
C LYS A 48 2.85 -0.29 10.34
N ARG A 49 2.96 -1.59 10.63
CA ARG A 49 3.95 -2.45 9.95
C ARG A 49 3.55 -2.61 8.49
N THR A 50 4.45 -2.31 7.57
CA THR A 50 4.18 -2.38 6.12
C THR A 50 4.97 -3.50 5.44
N ILE A 51 4.26 -4.35 4.70
CA ILE A 51 4.85 -5.43 3.90
C ILE A 51 4.46 -5.20 2.44
N CYS A 52 5.45 -5.01 1.56
CA CYS A 52 5.22 -4.82 0.14
C CYS A 52 5.67 -6.05 -0.65
N ILE A 53 4.73 -6.69 -1.32
CA ILE A 53 4.95 -7.78 -2.26
C ILE A 53 5.18 -7.14 -3.64
N CYS A 54 6.42 -6.83 -3.97
CA CYS A 54 6.80 -6.01 -5.11
C CYS A 54 7.45 -6.85 -6.21
N ARG A 55 6.90 -6.79 -7.43
CA ARG A 55 7.50 -7.45 -8.62
C ARG A 55 8.13 -6.46 -9.61
N ILE A 56 8.17 -5.17 -9.24
CA ILE A 56 8.73 -4.11 -10.07
C ILE A 56 10.26 -4.19 -9.99
N LYS A 57 10.92 -4.25 -11.14
CA LYS A 57 12.39 -4.12 -11.22
C LYS A 57 12.77 -2.67 -10.91
N ASN A 58 13.68 -2.46 -9.96
CA ASN A 58 14.12 -1.15 -9.49
C ASN A 58 12.94 -0.28 -8.98
N PRO A 59 12.29 -0.68 -7.87
CA PRO A 59 11.19 0.10 -7.30
C PRO A 59 11.63 1.52 -6.92
N SER A 60 10.70 2.47 -7.01
CA SER A 60 10.94 3.85 -6.58
C SER A 60 11.46 3.89 -5.13
N PRO A 61 12.39 4.82 -4.79
CA PRO A 61 12.82 5.03 -3.40
C PRO A 61 11.66 5.22 -2.43
N TRP A 62 10.55 5.80 -2.89
CA TRP A 62 9.33 5.96 -2.09
C TRP A 62 8.70 4.62 -1.68
N ILE A 63 8.69 3.63 -2.57
CA ILE A 63 8.17 2.29 -2.25
C ILE A 63 9.09 1.62 -1.23
N VAL A 64 10.41 1.74 -1.44
CA VAL A 64 11.41 1.14 -0.54
C VAL A 64 11.34 1.76 0.86
N ALA A 65 11.33 3.09 0.95
CA ALA A 65 11.34 3.82 2.22
C ALA A 65 10.09 3.60 3.09
N HIS A 66 8.94 3.32 2.46
CA HIS A 66 7.66 3.11 3.16
C HIS A 66 7.29 1.63 3.33
N SER A 67 8.20 0.71 3.00
CA SER A 67 8.05 -0.74 3.22
C SER A 67 9.00 -1.22 4.31
N ASP A 68 8.48 -1.72 5.43
CA ASP A 68 9.33 -2.36 6.47
C ASP A 68 9.90 -3.69 5.98
N LYS A 69 9.13 -4.42 5.17
CA LYS A 69 9.56 -5.65 4.51
C LYS A 69 9.17 -5.61 3.04
N MET A 70 10.10 -5.99 2.18
CA MET A 70 9.82 -6.23 0.77
C MET A 70 10.04 -7.70 0.43
N ILE A 71 9.08 -8.29 -0.28
CA ILE A 71 9.16 -9.65 -0.82
C ILE A 71 8.73 -9.66 -2.28
N SER A 72 9.11 -10.70 -3.01
CA SER A 72 8.85 -10.80 -4.45
C SER A 72 7.65 -11.68 -4.77
N ARG A 73 7.32 -12.61 -3.87
CA ARG A 73 6.23 -13.58 -4.04
C ARG A 73 5.29 -13.62 -2.84
N ILE A 74 4.05 -13.99 -3.10
CA ILE A 74 2.99 -14.03 -2.09
C ILE A 74 3.25 -15.15 -1.07
N ASP A 75 3.83 -16.27 -1.50
CA ASP A 75 4.11 -17.41 -0.62
C ASP A 75 5.18 -17.09 0.44
N GLU A 76 6.07 -16.13 0.18
CA GLU A 76 7.04 -15.65 1.17
C GLU A 76 6.35 -14.99 2.38
N LEU A 77 5.10 -14.56 2.24
CA LEU A 77 4.32 -13.93 3.32
C LEU A 77 4.13 -14.87 4.52
N ARG A 78 4.04 -16.19 4.28
CA ARG A 78 3.85 -17.21 5.33
C ARG A 78 5.02 -17.29 6.32
N ASN A 79 6.19 -16.79 5.93
CA ASN A 79 7.39 -16.80 6.77
C ASN A 79 7.56 -15.49 7.53
N ILE A 80 6.67 -14.51 7.34
CA ILE A 80 6.78 -13.14 7.86
C ILE A 80 5.67 -12.81 8.87
N LEU A 81 4.48 -13.37 8.64
CA LEU A 81 3.34 -13.36 9.53
C LEU A 81 3.42 -14.54 10.50
#